data_AF-A0AAW4IYV8-F1
#
_entry.id   AF-A0AAW4IYV8-F1
#
_cell.length_a   1.000
_cell.length_b   1.000
_cell.length_c   1.000
_cell.angle_alpha   90.00
_cell.angle_beta   90.00
_cell.angle_gamma   90.00
#
_symmetry.space_group_name_H-M   'P 1'
#
loop_
_entity.id
_entity.type
_entity.pdbx_description
1 polymer ?
#
loop_
_entity_poly.entity_id
_entity_poly.type
_entity_poly.pdbx_seq_one_letter_code
_entity_poly.pdbx_strand_id
1 'polypeptide(L)'
;MKTFDYYDFSPNEAKINSGKLIFEQHMLKGIEGEDVFINDDKKSTRVLIQNTLNPMAENKEERSLQVTMDTKIKRGDYIRYTDNDEDVTYLIISRVDNHKAYLKAKIRYCNQTLMCEGQPYPIKCVADNTTYGTKGIKDNHYYEERDDRLKVWVQKNEWTDRYKENMRFIFDNKIVYEVTKINSAILDGLYVMEMILSTLRPGLDKPELNIAENGTLLDEVQTNNKVEKQQINEEKTEEDFKPSMDLNVSKLHSGESLNIKVQPKSAELKVVGENIITEKVEDGLYKLTAKATKKPNVVKVSLIFDNKEVVKKGILIY
;
A
#
# COMPACT_ATOMS: atom_id res chain seq x y z
N MET A 1 -13.93 -47.35 44.70
CA MET A 1 -15.02 -46.56 44.09
C MET A 1 -14.33 -45.44 43.31
N LYS A 2 -14.30 -45.49 41.98
CA LYS A 2 -13.74 -44.39 41.18
C LYS A 2 -14.77 -43.26 41.22
N THR A 3 -14.44 -42.13 41.85
CA THR A 3 -15.34 -40.99 41.87
C THR A 3 -15.40 -40.38 40.46
N PHE A 4 -16.61 -40.06 40.02
CA PHE A 4 -16.89 -39.52 38.68
C PHE A 4 -16.64 -38.00 38.62
N ASP A 5 -15.78 -37.47 39.48
CA ASP A 5 -15.46 -36.03 39.59
C ASP A 5 -14.71 -35.50 38.35
N TYR A 6 -14.39 -36.38 37.38
CA TYR A 6 -13.72 -36.04 36.12
C TYR A 6 -14.70 -35.61 35.00
N TYR A 7 -16.02 -35.69 35.25
CA TYR A 7 -17.06 -35.35 34.27
C TYR A 7 -17.86 -34.09 34.62
N ASP A 8 -17.22 -33.11 35.26
CA ASP A 8 -17.80 -31.78 35.42
C ASP A 8 -17.68 -30.99 34.10
N PHE A 9 -18.34 -31.50 33.06
CA PHE A 9 -18.45 -30.82 31.78
C PHE A 9 -19.60 -29.81 31.89
N SER A 10 -19.26 -28.53 32.01
CA SER A 10 -20.27 -27.48 32.06
C SER A 10 -21.16 -27.57 30.80
N PRO A 11 -22.50 -27.67 30.93
CA PRO A 11 -23.39 -27.69 29.77
C PRO A 11 -23.20 -26.46 28.85
N ASN A 12 -22.68 -25.36 29.39
CA ASN A 12 -22.35 -24.17 28.62
C ASN A 12 -21.06 -24.34 27.81
N GLU A 13 -20.03 -24.97 28.36
CA GLU A 13 -18.80 -25.29 27.62
C GLU A 13 -19.08 -26.28 26.48
N ALA A 14 -19.94 -27.27 26.73
CA ALA A 14 -20.40 -28.19 25.69
C ALA A 14 -21.02 -27.44 24.50
N LYS A 15 -21.95 -26.52 24.78
CA LYS A 15 -22.61 -25.71 23.76
C LYS A 15 -21.64 -24.82 22.99
N ILE A 16 -20.66 -24.23 23.69
CA ILE A 16 -19.63 -23.39 23.06
C ILE A 16 -18.76 -24.22 22.12
N ASN A 17 -18.30 -25.39 22.57
CA ASN A 17 -17.46 -26.28 21.76
C ASN A 17 -18.22 -26.82 20.54
N SER A 18 -19.48 -27.19 20.70
CA SER A 18 -20.35 -27.54 19.57
C SER A 18 -20.53 -26.36 18.61
N GLY A 19 -20.70 -25.14 19.13
CA GLY A 19 -20.81 -23.93 18.31
C GLY A 19 -19.55 -23.66 17.49
N LYS A 20 -18.37 -23.81 18.08
CA LYS A 20 -17.07 -23.70 17.38
C LYS A 20 -16.95 -24.74 16.27
N LEU A 21 -17.28 -26.00 16.58
CA LEU A 21 -17.25 -27.09 15.61
C LEU A 21 -18.19 -26.81 14.43
N ILE A 22 -19.40 -26.32 14.69
CA ILE A 22 -20.36 -25.98 13.62
C ILE A 22 -19.81 -24.86 12.74
N PHE A 23 -19.29 -23.80 13.34
CA PHE A 23 -18.71 -22.69 12.60
C PHE A 23 -17.54 -23.16 11.71
N GLU A 24 -16.58 -23.90 12.28
CA GLU A 24 -15.39 -24.35 11.55
C GLU A 24 -15.67 -25.42 10.50
N GLN A 25 -16.49 -26.42 10.82
CA GLN A 25 -16.67 -27.60 9.95
C GLN A 25 -17.82 -27.45 8.98
N HIS A 26 -18.89 -26.73 9.34
CA HIS A 26 -20.08 -26.63 8.52
C HIS A 26 -20.22 -25.28 7.83
N MET A 27 -19.87 -24.19 8.49
CA MET A 27 -19.98 -22.86 7.88
C MET A 27 -18.75 -22.53 7.05
N LEU A 28 -17.54 -22.53 7.65
CA LEU A 28 -16.32 -22.16 6.95
C LEU A 28 -15.97 -23.11 5.81
N LYS A 29 -16.08 -24.44 6.01
CA LYS A 29 -15.82 -25.41 4.91
C LYS A 29 -16.98 -25.52 3.92
N GLY A 30 -18.10 -24.86 4.19
CA GLY A 30 -19.25 -24.81 3.30
C GLY A 30 -19.03 -23.89 2.10
N ILE A 31 -20.07 -23.76 1.27
CA ILE A 31 -20.08 -22.90 0.08
C ILE A 31 -20.04 -21.40 0.42
N GLU A 32 -20.46 -21.02 1.63
CA GLU A 32 -20.44 -19.62 2.09
C GLU A 32 -19.07 -19.18 2.63
N GLY A 33 -18.12 -20.10 2.75
CA GLY A 33 -16.77 -19.81 3.20
C GLY A 33 -15.89 -19.26 2.09
N GLU A 34 -15.29 -18.11 2.35
CA GLU A 34 -14.42 -17.39 1.41
C GLU A 34 -12.98 -17.43 1.87
N ASP A 35 -12.05 -17.67 0.95
CA ASP A 35 -10.61 -17.58 1.22
C ASP A 35 -10.14 -16.14 0.99
N VAL A 36 -9.71 -15.49 2.07
CA VAL A 36 -9.33 -14.07 2.06
C VAL A 36 -7.89 -13.86 2.51
N PHE A 37 -7.26 -12.80 2.05
CA PHE A 37 -5.99 -12.30 2.53
C PHE A 37 -6.24 -11.15 3.50
N ILE A 38 -5.73 -11.28 4.72
CA ILE A 38 -5.81 -10.25 5.76
C ILE A 38 -4.54 -9.40 5.66
N ASN A 39 -4.67 -8.10 5.39
CA ASN A 39 -3.54 -7.24 5.02
C ASN A 39 -2.67 -7.93 3.96
N ASP A 40 -1.34 -7.73 4.01
CA ASP A 40 -0.32 -8.32 3.13
C ASP A 40 0.16 -9.73 3.52
N ASP A 41 -0.68 -10.47 4.25
CA ASP A 41 -0.40 -11.86 4.58
C ASP A 41 -0.35 -12.73 3.33
N LYS A 42 0.66 -13.60 3.25
CA LYS A 42 0.84 -14.55 2.14
C LYS A 42 -0.09 -15.76 2.21
N LYS A 43 -0.70 -15.98 3.38
CA LYS A 43 -1.55 -17.13 3.64
C LYS A 43 -3.00 -16.68 3.64
N SER A 44 -3.82 -17.33 2.82
CA SER A 44 -5.26 -17.12 2.88
C SER A 44 -5.84 -17.69 4.18
N THR A 45 -6.83 -16.99 4.70
CA THR A 45 -7.64 -17.40 5.85
C THR A 45 -9.06 -17.59 5.37
N ARG A 46 -9.67 -18.72 5.72
CA ARG A 46 -11.06 -19.00 5.36
C ARG A 46 -11.99 -18.34 6.36
N VAL A 47 -12.92 -17.52 5.87
CA VAL A 47 -13.80 -16.67 6.68
C VAL A 47 -15.24 -16.73 6.15
N LEU A 48 -16.21 -16.21 6.90
CA LEU A 48 -17.54 -15.92 6.37
C LEU A 48 -17.70 -14.42 6.15
N ILE A 49 -18.18 -14.05 4.96
CA ILE A 49 -18.58 -12.69 4.64
C ILE A 49 -20.07 -12.70 4.33
N GLN A 50 -20.83 -11.95 5.12
CA GLN A 50 -22.29 -11.91 5.01
C GLN A 50 -22.76 -10.49 4.76
N ASN A 51 -23.70 -10.33 3.82
CA ASN A 51 -24.35 -9.05 3.60
C ASN A 51 -25.08 -8.57 4.85
N THR A 52 -25.15 -7.25 5.01
CA THR A 52 -25.94 -6.67 6.09
C THR A 52 -27.42 -7.01 5.90
N LEU A 53 -27.99 -7.73 6.86
CA LEU A 53 -29.42 -8.11 6.84
C LEU A 53 -30.36 -6.96 7.21
N ASN A 54 -29.83 -5.79 7.58
CA ASN A 54 -30.65 -4.62 7.91
C ASN A 54 -31.17 -3.99 6.61
N PRO A 55 -32.49 -4.09 6.31
CA PRO A 55 -33.05 -3.50 5.10
C PRO A 55 -33.04 -1.97 5.12
N MET A 56 -32.88 -1.36 6.31
CA MET A 56 -32.76 0.07 6.52
C MET A 56 -31.30 0.57 6.46
N ALA A 57 -30.33 -0.31 6.21
CA ALA A 57 -28.96 0.13 5.97
C ALA A 57 -28.93 0.88 4.64
N GLU A 58 -28.82 2.21 4.71
CA GLU A 58 -28.72 3.08 3.53
C GLU A 58 -27.52 2.70 2.65
N ASN A 59 -26.44 2.21 3.26
CA ASN A 59 -25.21 1.83 2.58
C ASN A 59 -25.07 0.29 2.49
N LYS A 60 -25.37 -0.27 1.32
CA LYS A 60 -25.31 -1.73 1.03
C LYS A 60 -23.87 -2.27 0.95
N GLU A 61 -22.88 -1.40 1.10
CA GLU A 61 -21.45 -1.73 1.01
C GLU A 61 -20.88 -2.28 2.33
N GLU A 62 -21.64 -2.24 3.43
CA GLU A 62 -21.26 -2.86 4.69
C GLU A 62 -21.58 -4.36 4.71
N ARG A 63 -20.59 -5.17 5.12
CA ARG A 63 -20.72 -6.61 5.34
C ARG A 63 -20.26 -6.99 6.75
N SER A 64 -20.71 -8.15 7.20
CA SER A 64 -20.23 -8.80 8.42
C SER A 64 -19.13 -9.79 8.06
N LEU A 65 -17.99 -9.69 8.74
CA LEU A 65 -16.91 -10.67 8.71
C LEU A 65 -17.00 -11.56 9.94
N GLN A 66 -16.88 -12.87 9.77
CA GLN A 66 -16.72 -13.82 10.87
C GLN A 66 -15.50 -14.68 10.65
N VAL A 67 -14.65 -14.80 11.66
CA VAL A 67 -13.39 -15.56 11.62
C VAL A 67 -13.25 -16.46 12.84
N THR A 68 -12.39 -17.46 12.78
CA THR A 68 -12.11 -18.34 13.92
C THR A 68 -11.51 -17.58 15.10
N MET A 69 -11.63 -18.15 16.30
CA MET A 69 -11.18 -17.52 17.56
C MET A 69 -9.65 -17.30 17.64
N ASP A 70 -8.88 -18.04 16.86
CA ASP A 70 -7.43 -17.96 16.74
C ASP A 70 -6.95 -16.99 15.66
N THR A 71 -7.84 -16.56 14.76
CA THR A 71 -7.51 -15.60 13.70
C THR A 71 -7.28 -14.21 14.29
N LYS A 72 -6.11 -13.63 14.04
CA LYS A 72 -5.77 -12.28 14.50
C LYS A 72 -6.29 -11.26 13.50
N ILE A 73 -7.35 -10.55 13.91
CA ILE A 73 -7.86 -9.38 13.20
C ILE A 73 -8.02 -8.22 14.17
N LYS A 74 -7.94 -7.00 13.64
CA LYS A 74 -8.23 -5.76 14.35
C LYS A 74 -8.90 -4.75 13.44
N ARG A 75 -9.50 -3.73 14.05
CA ARG A 75 -9.96 -2.55 13.33
C ARG A 75 -8.81 -1.98 12.49
N GLY A 76 -9.11 -1.63 11.24
CA GLY A 76 -8.15 -1.10 10.29
C GLY A 76 -7.44 -2.12 9.42
N ASP A 77 -7.60 -3.43 9.67
CA ASP A 77 -7.08 -4.43 8.74
C ASP A 77 -7.85 -4.41 7.42
N TYR A 78 -7.16 -4.71 6.32
CA TYR A 78 -7.78 -4.96 5.03
C TYR A 78 -8.14 -6.44 4.89
N ILE A 79 -9.26 -6.71 4.23
CA ILE A 79 -9.70 -8.03 3.81
C ILE A 79 -9.77 -8.02 2.28
N ARG A 80 -8.97 -8.88 1.63
CA ARG A 80 -8.85 -8.93 0.18
C ARG A 80 -9.22 -10.32 -0.33
N TYR A 81 -10.07 -10.38 -1.33
CA TYR A 81 -10.47 -11.63 -1.98
C TYR A 81 -11.09 -11.32 -3.34
N THR A 82 -11.38 -12.36 -4.10
CA THR A 82 -12.03 -12.24 -5.41
C THR A 82 -13.53 -12.48 -5.26
N ASP A 83 -14.35 -11.49 -5.61
CA ASP A 83 -15.82 -11.56 -5.59
C ASP A 83 -16.32 -11.40 -7.04
N ASN A 84 -16.99 -12.42 -7.61
CA ASN A 84 -17.43 -12.46 -9.01
C ASN A 84 -16.33 -12.08 -10.03
N ASP A 85 -15.16 -12.72 -9.93
CA ASP A 85 -13.97 -12.48 -10.78
C ASP A 85 -13.33 -11.09 -10.64
N GLU A 86 -13.74 -10.29 -9.65
CA GLU A 86 -13.13 -8.99 -9.34
C GLU A 86 -12.39 -9.01 -8.00
N ASP A 87 -11.17 -8.49 -7.98
CA ASP A 87 -10.40 -8.33 -6.75
C ASP A 87 -10.97 -7.18 -5.90
N VAL A 88 -11.64 -7.54 -4.82
CA VAL A 88 -12.26 -6.60 -3.90
C VAL A 88 -11.43 -6.40 -2.65
N THR A 89 -11.44 -5.18 -2.13
CA THR A 89 -10.80 -4.84 -0.85
C THR A 89 -11.83 -4.24 0.09
N TYR A 90 -11.92 -4.81 1.28
CA TYR A 90 -12.75 -4.32 2.36
C TYR A 90 -11.87 -3.87 3.54
N LEU A 91 -12.34 -2.88 4.29
CA LEU A 91 -11.67 -2.36 5.48
C LEU A 91 -12.48 -2.71 6.74
N ILE A 92 -11.83 -3.25 7.78
CA ILE A 92 -12.48 -3.51 9.06
C ILE A 92 -12.73 -2.18 9.80
N ILE A 93 -13.99 -1.75 9.89
CA ILE A 93 -14.37 -0.46 10.48
C ILE A 93 -14.80 -0.55 11.96
N SER A 94 -15.31 -1.70 12.40
CA SER A 94 -15.73 -1.89 13.79
C SER A 94 -14.61 -2.39 14.69
N ARG A 95 -14.83 -2.37 16.00
CA ARG A 95 -14.07 -3.25 16.90
C ARG A 95 -14.41 -4.70 16.59
N VAL A 96 -13.48 -5.59 16.86
CA VAL A 96 -13.70 -7.04 16.79
C VAL A 96 -14.48 -7.44 18.04
N ASP A 97 -15.65 -8.00 17.81
CA ASP A 97 -16.51 -8.56 18.84
C ASP A 97 -16.18 -10.04 19.04
N ASN A 98 -16.17 -10.47 20.30
CA ASN A 98 -15.90 -11.84 20.67
C ASN A 98 -17.23 -12.57 20.86
N HIS A 99 -17.68 -13.24 19.80
CA HIS A 99 -18.75 -14.20 19.93
C HIS A 99 -18.17 -15.51 20.52
N LYS A 100 -18.91 -16.19 21.39
CA LYS A 100 -18.41 -17.36 22.15
C LYS A 100 -17.77 -18.45 21.26
N ALA A 101 -18.17 -18.53 19.99
CA ALA A 101 -17.68 -19.50 19.01
C ALA A 101 -16.76 -18.93 17.92
N TYR A 102 -16.75 -17.61 17.68
CA TYR A 102 -16.03 -16.98 16.57
C TYR A 102 -15.82 -15.49 16.83
N LEU A 103 -14.88 -14.86 16.12
CA LEU A 103 -14.73 -13.40 16.15
C LEU A 103 -15.60 -12.78 15.06
N LYS A 104 -16.19 -11.62 15.34
CA LYS A 104 -17.07 -10.90 14.41
C LYS A 104 -16.63 -9.46 14.26
N ALA A 105 -16.62 -8.95 13.03
CA ALA A 105 -16.38 -7.54 12.75
C ALA A 105 -17.26 -7.04 11.61
N LYS A 106 -17.42 -5.72 11.51
CA LYS A 106 -18.01 -5.06 10.34
C LYS A 106 -16.91 -4.60 9.41
N ILE A 107 -17.11 -4.87 8.13
CA ILE A 107 -16.22 -4.47 7.05
C ILE A 107 -16.99 -3.59 6.06
N ARG A 108 -16.29 -2.69 5.39
CA ARG A 108 -16.87 -1.79 4.38
C ARG A 108 -16.00 -1.79 3.13
N TYR A 109 -16.63 -1.79 1.96
CA TYR A 109 -15.96 -1.81 0.67
C TYR A 109 -15.08 -0.57 0.48
N CYS A 110 -13.85 -0.76 -0.02
CA CYS A 110 -12.96 0.33 -0.39
C CYS A 110 -13.22 0.75 -1.84
N ASN A 111 -14.01 1.80 -2.00
CA ASN A 111 -14.43 2.32 -3.30
C ASN A 111 -13.43 3.28 -3.95
N GLN A 112 -12.40 3.71 -3.22
CA GLN A 112 -11.42 4.69 -3.70
C GLN A 112 -9.99 4.33 -3.33
N THR A 113 -9.03 5.06 -3.89
CA THR A 113 -7.60 4.93 -3.59
C THR A 113 -6.96 6.28 -3.32
N LEU A 114 -6.05 6.32 -2.37
CA LEU A 114 -5.19 7.46 -2.08
C LEU A 114 -3.80 7.22 -2.66
N MET A 115 -3.33 8.18 -3.44
CA MET A 115 -1.99 8.17 -4.02
C MET A 115 -1.35 9.55 -3.83
N CYS A 116 -0.07 9.55 -3.45
CA CYS A 116 0.73 10.77 -3.37
C CYS A 116 2.12 10.51 -3.98
N GLU A 117 2.86 11.57 -4.25
CA GLU A 117 4.19 11.45 -4.86
C GLU A 117 5.16 10.69 -3.94
N GLY A 118 5.93 9.77 -4.54
CA GLY A 118 6.87 8.91 -3.81
C GLY A 118 6.24 7.70 -3.13
N GLN A 119 4.92 7.59 -3.05
CA GLN A 119 4.24 6.40 -2.55
C GLN A 119 4.40 5.23 -3.54
N PRO A 120 4.79 4.02 -3.08
CA PRO A 120 5.10 2.90 -3.97
C PRO A 120 3.86 2.23 -4.58
N TYR A 121 2.70 2.35 -3.94
CA TYR A 121 1.45 1.75 -4.39
C TYR A 121 0.24 2.57 -3.90
N PRO A 122 -0.89 2.59 -4.62
CA PRO A 122 -2.12 3.24 -4.15
C PRO A 122 -2.67 2.56 -2.89
N ILE A 123 -3.11 3.34 -1.90
CA ILE A 123 -3.70 2.82 -0.67
C ILE A 123 -5.22 2.85 -0.80
N LYS A 124 -5.85 1.68 -0.71
CA LYS A 124 -7.31 1.53 -0.77
C LYS A 124 -7.97 2.27 0.41
N CYS A 125 -9.09 2.93 0.18
CA CYS A 125 -9.82 3.62 1.22
C CYS A 125 -11.33 3.55 0.97
N VAL A 126 -12.09 3.78 2.04
CA VAL A 126 -13.53 4.04 1.96
C VAL A 126 -13.71 5.54 1.86
N ALA A 127 -14.41 6.01 0.84
CA ALA A 127 -14.81 7.40 0.68
C ALA A 127 -16.34 7.49 0.68
N ASP A 128 -16.90 8.31 1.56
CA ASP A 128 -18.35 8.49 1.73
C ASP A 128 -18.65 9.99 1.84
N ASN A 129 -19.77 10.42 1.27
CA ASN A 129 -20.19 11.81 1.37
C ASN A 129 -20.67 12.11 2.80
N THR A 130 -20.41 13.31 3.31
CA THR A 130 -20.74 13.64 4.70
C THR A 130 -22.20 14.02 4.91
N THR A 131 -22.97 14.21 3.83
CA THR A 131 -24.37 14.59 3.95
C THR A 131 -25.17 13.41 4.49
N TYR A 132 -25.61 13.57 5.74
CA TYR A 132 -26.65 12.77 6.36
C TYR A 132 -27.77 12.51 5.36
N GLY A 133 -28.12 11.24 5.18
CA GLY A 133 -29.42 10.85 4.64
C GLY A 133 -30.49 11.73 5.29
N THR A 134 -31.21 12.47 4.46
CA THR A 134 -32.41 13.20 4.85
C THR A 134 -33.34 12.20 5.53
N LYS A 135 -33.35 12.19 6.86
CA LYS A 135 -34.44 11.60 7.62
C LYS A 135 -35.72 12.32 7.19
N GLY A 136 -36.46 11.69 6.30
CA GLY A 136 -37.74 12.17 5.81
C GLY A 136 -37.69 12.51 4.34
N ILE A 137 -38.53 11.80 3.60
CA ILE A 137 -38.97 12.13 2.25
C ILE A 137 -39.30 13.63 2.20
N LYS A 138 -38.43 14.41 1.55
CA LYS A 138 -38.83 15.64 0.90
C LYS A 138 -38.23 15.64 -0.48
N ASP A 139 -39.10 15.29 -1.40
CA ASP A 139 -38.97 15.47 -2.83
C ASP A 139 -38.64 16.95 -3.12
N ASN A 140 -37.36 17.26 -3.30
CA ASN A 140 -36.89 18.59 -3.70
C ASN A 140 -36.06 18.43 -4.98
N HIS A 141 -36.77 18.32 -6.10
CA HIS A 141 -36.28 18.12 -7.46
C HIS A 141 -35.56 19.34 -8.11
N TYR A 142 -34.84 20.20 -7.36
CA TYR A 142 -34.27 21.42 -7.99
C TYR A 142 -32.88 21.90 -7.56
N TYR A 143 -32.18 21.24 -6.64
CA TYR A 143 -30.77 21.57 -6.36
C TYR A 143 -29.99 20.30 -6.03
N GLU A 144 -29.15 19.83 -6.96
CA GLU A 144 -28.01 18.97 -6.61
C GLU A 144 -26.99 19.88 -5.92
N GLU A 145 -27.09 20.05 -4.60
CA GLU A 145 -25.93 20.50 -3.82
C GLU A 145 -24.84 19.44 -4.03
N ARG A 146 -23.79 19.78 -4.77
CA ARG A 146 -22.57 18.98 -4.77
C ARG A 146 -22.07 18.98 -3.34
N ASP A 147 -22.00 17.80 -2.73
CA ASP A 147 -21.41 17.68 -1.40
C ASP A 147 -19.93 18.03 -1.51
N ASP A 148 -19.60 19.23 -1.05
CA ASP A 148 -18.23 19.70 -1.03
C ASP A 148 -17.39 18.97 0.01
N ARG A 149 -17.96 18.04 0.79
CA ARG A 149 -17.28 17.36 1.89
C ARG A 149 -17.28 15.85 1.75
N LEU A 150 -16.08 15.29 1.78
CA LEU A 150 -15.82 13.87 1.69
C LEU A 150 -15.24 13.36 3.01
N LYS A 151 -15.74 12.22 3.48
CA LYS A 151 -15.18 11.50 4.62
C LYS A 151 -14.46 10.27 4.13
N VAL A 152 -13.19 10.12 4.53
CA VAL A 152 -12.35 9.02 4.09
C VAL A 152 -11.87 8.20 5.28
N TRP A 153 -12.08 6.89 5.24
CA TRP A 153 -11.52 5.94 6.19
C TRP A 153 -10.40 5.16 5.53
N VAL A 154 -9.25 5.10 6.19
CA VAL A 154 -8.07 4.40 5.69
C VAL A 154 -7.32 3.74 6.83
N GLN A 155 -6.67 2.60 6.56
CA GLN A 155 -5.78 1.94 7.50
C GLN A 155 -4.64 2.86 7.97
N LYS A 156 -4.29 2.80 9.26
CA LYS A 156 -3.03 3.36 9.78
C LYS A 156 -1.84 2.51 9.35
N ASN A 157 -0.91 3.10 8.63
CA ASN A 157 0.36 2.48 8.23
C ASN A 157 1.42 3.58 8.04
N GLU A 158 2.65 3.15 7.73
CA GLU A 158 3.81 4.05 7.58
C GLU A 158 3.63 5.19 6.57
N TRP A 159 2.72 5.03 5.60
CA TRP A 159 2.41 6.05 4.60
C TRP A 159 1.28 6.96 5.05
N THR A 160 0.19 6.39 5.55
CA THR A 160 -0.95 7.20 6.01
C THR A 160 -0.63 7.99 7.28
N ASP A 161 0.34 7.56 8.08
CA ASP A 161 0.90 8.32 9.21
C ASP A 161 1.58 9.63 8.78
N ARG A 162 1.99 9.74 7.51
CA ARG A 162 2.62 10.95 6.94
C ARG A 162 1.61 11.92 6.36
N TYR A 163 0.35 11.51 6.24
CA TYR A 163 -0.68 12.39 5.72
C TYR A 163 -0.94 13.53 6.71
N LYS A 164 -1.07 14.74 6.19
CA LYS A 164 -1.26 15.96 6.97
C LYS A 164 -2.47 16.74 6.47
N GLU A 165 -2.97 17.61 7.32
CA GLU A 165 -3.93 18.63 6.91
C GLU A 165 -3.33 19.51 5.79
N ASN A 166 -4.19 19.99 4.92
CA ASN A 166 -3.90 20.71 3.67
C ASN A 166 -3.28 19.84 2.55
N MET A 167 -3.08 18.53 2.78
CA MET A 167 -2.74 17.64 1.68
C MET A 167 -3.92 17.46 0.74
N ARG A 168 -3.65 17.35 -0.56
CA ARG A 168 -4.62 17.14 -1.62
C ARG A 168 -4.46 15.75 -2.20
N PHE A 169 -5.58 15.15 -2.59
CA PHE A 169 -5.65 13.88 -3.29
C PHE A 169 -6.58 14.01 -4.47
N ILE A 170 -6.27 13.30 -5.56
CA ILE A 170 -7.11 13.24 -6.75
C ILE A 170 -7.82 11.89 -6.75
N PHE A 171 -9.12 11.92 -7.02
CA PHE A 171 -9.95 10.74 -7.23
C PHE A 171 -10.49 10.74 -8.66
N ASP A 172 -10.66 9.54 -9.22
CA ASP A 172 -11.15 9.29 -10.57
C ASP A 172 -10.47 10.13 -11.66
N ASN A 173 -9.18 10.42 -11.47
CA ASN A 173 -8.32 11.23 -12.33
C ASN A 173 -8.83 12.66 -12.59
N LYS A 174 -9.77 13.17 -11.78
CA LYS A 174 -10.51 14.41 -12.09
C LYS A 174 -10.80 15.29 -10.89
N ILE A 175 -11.20 14.69 -9.77
CA ILE A 175 -11.77 15.42 -8.65
C ILE A 175 -10.72 15.54 -7.56
N VAL A 176 -10.42 16.76 -7.14
CA VAL A 176 -9.42 17.02 -6.11
C VAL A 176 -10.12 17.30 -4.79
N TYR A 177 -9.69 16.64 -3.74
CA TYR A 177 -10.11 16.96 -2.38
C TYR A 177 -8.89 17.30 -1.53
N GLU A 178 -9.05 18.27 -0.64
CA GLU A 178 -8.06 18.71 0.32
C GLU A 178 -8.44 18.24 1.72
N VAL A 179 -7.51 17.61 2.42
CA VAL A 179 -7.67 17.17 3.80
C VAL A 179 -7.76 18.39 4.70
N THR A 180 -8.91 18.57 5.35
CA THR A 180 -9.11 19.63 6.35
C THR A 180 -8.86 19.14 7.76
N LYS A 181 -9.02 17.84 8.01
CA LYS A 181 -8.85 17.25 9.33
C LYS A 181 -8.49 15.79 9.24
N ILE A 182 -7.61 15.34 10.13
CA ILE A 182 -7.29 13.91 10.32
C ILE A 182 -7.60 13.52 11.76
N ASN A 183 -8.55 12.61 11.94
CA ASN A 183 -8.89 12.06 13.25
C ASN A 183 -8.27 10.67 13.42
N SER A 184 -7.42 10.55 14.43
CA SER A 184 -6.70 9.32 14.78
C SER A 184 -6.94 8.86 16.21
N ALA A 185 -7.46 9.74 17.07
CA ALA A 185 -7.52 9.54 18.52
C ALA A 185 -8.66 8.61 18.94
N ILE A 186 -9.69 8.46 18.12
CA ILE A 186 -10.94 7.75 18.50
C ILE A 186 -10.95 6.30 17.99
N LEU A 187 -10.29 6.04 16.85
CA LEU A 187 -10.36 4.75 16.17
C LEU A 187 -8.96 4.12 16.04
N ASP A 188 -8.69 3.13 16.89
CA ASP A 188 -7.45 2.33 16.79
C ASP A 188 -7.33 1.69 15.40
N GLY A 189 -6.13 1.74 14.81
CA GLY A 189 -5.84 1.15 13.50
C GLY A 189 -6.43 1.87 12.27
N LEU A 190 -7.23 2.93 12.45
CA LEU A 190 -7.83 3.71 11.35
C LEU A 190 -7.57 5.20 11.45
N TYR A 191 -7.32 5.85 10.30
CA TYR A 191 -7.51 7.29 10.15
C TYR A 191 -8.88 7.57 9.56
N VAL A 192 -9.51 8.63 10.05
CA VAL A 192 -10.69 9.23 9.45
C VAL A 192 -10.33 10.64 9.03
N MET A 193 -10.34 10.89 7.73
CA MET A 193 -10.04 12.19 7.16
C MET A 193 -11.34 12.87 6.74
N GLU A 194 -11.46 14.15 7.06
CA GLU A 194 -12.49 15.02 6.51
C GLU A 194 -11.81 15.87 5.43
N MET A 195 -12.37 15.85 4.23
CA MET A 195 -11.80 16.51 3.07
C MET A 195 -12.83 17.42 2.42
N ILE A 196 -12.37 18.51 1.82
CA ILE A 196 -13.22 19.44 1.07
C ILE A 196 -12.84 19.46 -0.40
N LEU A 197 -13.81 19.70 -1.28
CA LEU A 197 -13.57 19.85 -2.70
C LEU A 197 -12.57 20.99 -2.92
N SER A 198 -11.54 20.72 -3.72
CA SER A 198 -10.46 21.64 -4.04
C SER A 198 -10.30 21.73 -5.56
N THR A 199 -9.55 22.74 -6.00
CA THR A 199 -9.34 22.97 -7.44
C THR A 199 -8.14 22.20 -7.94
N LEU A 200 -8.28 21.63 -9.14
CA LEU A 200 -7.17 21.08 -9.89
C LEU A 200 -6.19 22.21 -10.26
N ARG A 201 -4.89 21.96 -10.10
CA ARG A 201 -3.80 22.90 -10.44
C ARG A 201 -3.10 22.43 -11.72
N PRO A 202 -3.43 22.99 -12.90
CA PRO A 202 -2.85 22.57 -14.17
C PRO A 202 -1.33 22.73 -14.16
N GLY A 203 -0.62 21.71 -14.64
CA GLY A 203 0.84 21.70 -14.76
C GLY A 203 1.60 21.37 -13.47
N LEU A 204 0.91 21.26 -12.32
CA LEU A 204 1.48 20.80 -11.05
C LEU A 204 0.93 19.44 -10.65
N ASP A 205 -0.40 19.30 -10.73
CA ASP A 205 -1.08 18.04 -10.47
C ASP A 205 -0.86 17.06 -11.63
N LYS A 206 -0.86 15.75 -11.34
CA LYS A 206 -0.73 14.63 -12.29
C LYS A 206 -2.02 13.78 -12.25
N PRO A 207 -3.13 14.25 -12.85
CA PRO A 207 -4.44 13.60 -12.76
C PRO A 207 -4.44 12.16 -13.27
N GLU A 208 -3.67 11.88 -14.33
CA GLU A 208 -3.52 10.56 -14.92
C GLU A 208 -2.91 9.51 -13.98
N LEU A 209 -2.27 9.96 -12.90
CA LEU A 209 -1.71 9.11 -11.84
C LEU A 209 -2.47 9.22 -10.51
N ASN A 210 -3.56 9.99 -10.46
CA ASN A 210 -4.25 10.38 -9.21
C ASN A 210 -3.35 11.09 -8.19
N ILE A 211 -2.33 11.83 -8.63
CA ILE A 211 -1.39 12.52 -7.74
C ILE A 211 -1.64 14.03 -7.80
N ALA A 212 -2.07 14.62 -6.69
CA ALA A 212 -2.08 16.08 -6.52
C ALA A 212 -0.74 16.55 -5.96
N GLU A 213 -0.36 17.77 -6.32
CA GLU A 213 0.83 18.38 -5.76
C GLU A 213 0.60 18.81 -4.30
N ASN A 214 1.46 18.31 -3.43
CA ASN A 214 1.44 18.51 -1.98
C ASN A 214 2.64 19.33 -1.48
N GLY A 215 3.59 19.69 -2.35
CA GLY A 215 4.78 20.45 -1.97
C GLY A 215 5.58 19.72 -0.88
N THR A 216 6.06 20.45 0.12
CA THR A 216 6.85 19.91 1.24
C THR A 216 5.98 19.34 2.37
N LEU A 217 4.66 19.17 2.18
CA LEU A 217 3.78 18.64 3.23
C LEU A 217 4.05 17.17 3.52
N LEU A 218 4.54 16.43 2.53
CA LEU A 218 5.19 15.15 2.76
C LEU A 218 6.60 15.47 3.29
N ASP A 219 6.86 15.16 4.56
CA ASP A 219 8.20 15.29 5.10
C ASP A 219 9.18 14.56 4.17
N GLU A 220 10.27 15.23 3.80
CA GLU A 220 11.34 14.62 3.04
C GLU A 220 11.74 13.33 3.74
N VAL A 221 11.65 12.22 3.02
CA VAL A 221 12.23 10.96 3.47
C VAL A 221 13.74 11.21 3.57
N GLN A 222 14.24 11.46 4.79
CA GLN A 222 15.54 10.91 5.14
C GLN A 222 15.42 9.41 4.93
N THR A 223 16.12 8.95 3.91
CA THR A 223 16.20 7.56 3.47
C THR A 223 16.88 6.73 4.56
N ASN A 224 16.13 6.40 5.61
CA ASN A 224 16.46 5.31 6.53
C ASN A 224 15.92 3.95 6.04
N ASN A 225 15.52 3.85 4.77
CA ASN A 225 15.41 2.58 4.04
C ASN A 225 16.79 2.02 3.62
N LYS A 226 17.75 2.01 4.56
CA LYS A 226 19.03 1.30 4.40
C LYS A 226 19.30 0.24 5.47
N VAL A 227 18.37 -0.03 6.39
CA VAL A 227 18.59 -1.04 7.45
C VAL A 227 17.68 -2.28 7.36
N GLU A 228 16.49 -2.24 6.74
CA GLU A 228 15.58 -3.41 6.77
C GLU A 228 15.47 -4.24 5.48
N LYS A 229 16.27 -3.96 4.45
CA LYS A 229 16.45 -4.88 3.31
C LYS A 229 17.64 -5.83 3.44
N GLN A 230 18.27 -5.92 4.62
CA GLN A 230 19.45 -6.76 4.85
C GLN A 230 19.21 -8.10 5.58
N GLN A 231 17.98 -8.50 5.91
CA GLN A 231 17.76 -9.78 6.63
C GLN A 231 16.75 -10.75 6.02
N ILE A 232 16.25 -10.52 4.81
CA ILE A 232 15.44 -11.52 4.10
C ILE A 232 15.94 -11.63 2.67
N ASN A 233 17.05 -12.32 2.46
CA ASN A 233 17.44 -12.98 1.21
C ASN A 233 18.71 -13.84 1.43
N GLU A 234 18.59 -14.81 2.32
CA GLU A 234 19.18 -16.15 2.14
C GLU A 234 17.91 -17.02 1.99
N GLU A 235 17.59 -17.73 0.91
CA GLU A 235 18.33 -18.29 -0.21
C GLU A 235 17.44 -18.11 -1.46
N LYS A 236 18.01 -17.63 -2.58
CA LYS A 236 17.47 -17.97 -3.90
C LYS A 236 18.63 -18.22 -4.86
N THR A 237 18.57 -19.41 -5.42
CA THR A 237 19.50 -20.11 -6.29
C THR A 237 19.88 -19.29 -7.52
N GLU A 238 21.13 -19.44 -7.93
CA GLU A 238 21.72 -18.93 -9.18
C GLU A 238 20.86 -19.34 -10.37
N GLU A 239 20.23 -18.37 -11.05
CA GLU A 239 20.05 -18.30 -12.50
C GLU A 239 19.27 -17.01 -12.83
N ASP A 240 19.76 -16.26 -13.83
CA ASP A 240 19.22 -15.01 -14.41
C ASP A 240 19.46 -13.66 -13.68
N PHE A 241 20.70 -13.34 -13.31
CA PHE A 241 21.09 -11.93 -13.14
C PHE A 241 21.39 -11.26 -14.48
N LYS A 242 20.43 -10.48 -15.00
CA LYS A 242 20.68 -9.61 -16.17
C LYS A 242 21.67 -8.50 -15.80
N PRO A 243 22.83 -8.38 -16.49
CA PRO A 243 23.81 -7.35 -16.16
C PRO A 243 23.21 -5.94 -16.32
N SER A 244 23.43 -5.07 -15.33
CA SER A 244 22.90 -3.71 -15.32
C SER A 244 23.88 -2.71 -14.71
N MET A 245 23.69 -1.44 -15.06
CA MET A 245 24.52 -0.31 -14.63
C MET A 245 23.62 0.91 -14.41
N ASP A 246 23.67 1.49 -13.21
CA ASP A 246 22.79 2.59 -12.76
C ASP A 246 23.22 3.99 -13.24
N LEU A 247 23.64 4.09 -14.50
CA LEU A 247 23.97 5.38 -15.08
C LEU A 247 22.71 6.15 -15.47
N ASN A 248 22.33 7.08 -14.60
CA ASN A 248 21.18 7.98 -14.76
C ASN A 248 21.59 9.37 -15.32
N VAL A 249 22.89 9.61 -15.50
CA VAL A 249 23.42 10.91 -15.91
C VAL A 249 23.94 10.84 -17.34
N SER A 250 23.43 11.71 -18.20
CA SER A 250 23.86 11.86 -19.61
C SER A 250 24.86 13.00 -19.82
N LYS A 251 25.04 13.88 -18.82
CA LYS A 251 25.93 15.05 -18.88
C LYS A 251 26.67 15.23 -17.54
N LEU A 252 27.99 15.46 -17.58
CA LEU A 252 28.82 15.70 -16.40
C LEU A 252 29.64 16.99 -16.59
N HIS A 253 29.57 17.93 -15.64
CA HIS A 253 30.35 19.17 -15.70
C HIS A 253 31.76 18.97 -15.11
N SER A 254 32.72 19.76 -15.58
CA SER A 254 34.08 19.81 -15.05
C SER A 254 34.13 19.87 -13.52
N GLY A 255 34.77 18.89 -12.90
CA GLY A 255 34.91 18.77 -11.44
C GLY A 255 33.82 17.96 -10.76
N GLU A 256 32.72 17.64 -11.45
CA GLU A 256 31.69 16.76 -10.91
C GLU A 256 32.15 15.30 -10.91
N SER A 257 31.63 14.55 -9.95
CA SER A 257 31.86 13.11 -9.83
C SER A 257 30.54 12.36 -9.78
N LEU A 258 30.52 11.18 -10.41
CA LEU A 258 29.37 10.30 -10.47
C LEU A 258 29.76 8.91 -9.97
N ASN A 259 28.99 8.38 -9.02
CA ASN A 259 29.12 6.99 -8.60
C ASN A 259 28.22 6.12 -9.48
N ILE A 260 28.77 4.99 -9.95
CA ILE A 260 28.11 4.02 -10.81
C ILE A 260 28.21 2.66 -10.13
N LYS A 261 27.05 2.09 -9.81
CA LYS A 261 26.89 0.71 -9.39
C LYS A 261 26.65 -0.18 -10.60
N VAL A 262 27.32 -1.31 -10.58
CA VAL A 262 27.16 -2.37 -11.58
C VAL A 262 26.69 -3.65 -10.91
N GLN A 263 25.80 -4.37 -11.59
CA GLN A 263 25.33 -5.69 -11.21
C GLN A 263 25.50 -6.65 -12.38
N PRO A 264 25.89 -7.92 -12.14
CA PRO A 264 26.37 -8.45 -10.85
C PRO A 264 27.72 -7.83 -10.43
N LYS A 265 28.14 -7.99 -9.17
CA LYS A 265 29.42 -7.43 -8.66
C LYS A 265 30.66 -7.95 -9.40
N SER A 266 30.54 -9.11 -10.04
CA SER A 266 31.56 -9.70 -10.92
C SER A 266 31.67 -9.02 -12.28
N ALA A 267 30.77 -8.09 -12.63
CA ALA A 267 30.86 -7.31 -13.85
C ALA A 267 31.81 -6.11 -13.68
N GLU A 268 32.59 -5.83 -14.72
CA GLU A 268 33.60 -4.76 -14.73
C GLU A 268 33.15 -3.55 -15.56
N LEU A 269 33.46 -2.35 -15.07
CA LEU A 269 33.17 -1.12 -15.79
C LEU A 269 34.36 -0.74 -16.69
N LYS A 270 34.12 -0.67 -18.00
CA LYS A 270 35.07 -0.17 -18.99
C LYS A 270 34.67 1.23 -19.44
N VAL A 271 35.55 2.19 -19.20
CA VAL A 271 35.38 3.59 -19.60
C VAL A 271 36.38 3.93 -20.70
N VAL A 272 35.89 4.45 -21.82
CA VAL A 272 36.70 4.83 -22.98
C VAL A 272 36.38 6.29 -23.34
N GLY A 273 37.36 7.16 -23.17
CA GLY A 273 37.25 8.57 -23.50
C GLY A 273 38.31 9.41 -22.78
N GLU A 274 38.51 10.63 -23.26
CA GLU A 274 39.39 11.61 -22.63
C GLU A 274 38.62 12.47 -21.61
N ASN A 275 39.35 13.14 -20.72
CA ASN A 275 38.80 14.07 -19.72
C ASN A 275 37.90 13.43 -18.65
N ILE A 276 38.12 12.15 -18.36
CA ILE A 276 37.46 11.44 -17.25
C ILE A 276 38.49 10.64 -16.45
N ILE A 277 38.30 10.57 -15.14
CA ILE A 277 39.04 9.69 -14.23
C ILE A 277 38.07 8.62 -13.76
N THR A 278 38.48 7.36 -13.81
CA THR A 278 37.69 6.22 -13.33
C THR A 278 38.43 5.59 -12.15
N GLU A 279 37.76 5.54 -11.00
CA GLU A 279 38.27 4.92 -9.78
C GLU A 279 37.34 3.77 -9.38
N LYS A 280 37.89 2.57 -9.14
CA LYS A 280 37.13 1.48 -8.53
C LYS A 280 37.14 1.69 -7.02
N VAL A 281 35.97 1.94 -6.45
CA VAL A 281 35.82 2.22 -5.00
C VAL A 281 35.70 0.91 -4.23
N GLU A 282 34.85 0.00 -4.72
CA GLU A 282 34.66 -1.35 -4.18
C GLU A 282 34.08 -2.25 -5.29
N ASP A 283 33.92 -3.55 -5.03
CA ASP A 283 33.36 -4.48 -6.01
C ASP A 283 31.93 -4.10 -6.38
N GLY A 284 31.72 -3.83 -7.66
CA GLY A 284 30.45 -3.35 -8.18
C GLY A 284 30.21 -1.84 -8.03
N LEU A 285 31.17 -1.04 -7.57
CA LEU A 285 31.04 0.42 -7.42
C LEU A 285 32.26 1.17 -8.01
N TYR A 286 31.98 2.06 -8.95
CA TYR A 286 32.96 2.88 -9.63
C TYR A 286 32.63 4.36 -9.45
N LYS A 287 33.64 5.21 -9.38
CA LYS A 287 33.51 6.66 -9.36
C LYS A 287 34.13 7.24 -10.63
N LEU A 288 33.35 8.02 -11.36
CA LEU A 288 33.80 8.76 -12.54
C LEU A 288 33.90 10.24 -12.22
N THR A 289 35.05 10.87 -12.47
CA THR A 289 35.25 12.31 -12.24
C THR A 289 35.59 13.02 -13.55
N ALA A 290 34.82 14.04 -13.92
CA ALA A 290 35.09 14.86 -15.10
C ALA A 290 36.28 15.80 -14.86
N LYS A 291 37.24 15.79 -15.79
CA LYS A 291 38.33 16.78 -15.83
C LYS A 291 37.86 18.03 -16.58
N ALA A 292 38.48 19.16 -16.27
CA ALA A 292 38.26 20.41 -17.00
C ALA A 292 38.57 20.25 -18.49
N THR A 293 37.58 20.55 -19.33
CA THR A 293 37.70 20.52 -20.79
C THR A 293 37.33 21.87 -21.38
N LYS A 294 37.98 22.24 -22.50
CA LYS A 294 37.64 23.46 -23.25
C LYS A 294 36.55 23.22 -24.30
N LYS A 295 36.23 21.95 -24.60
CA LYS A 295 35.22 21.54 -25.58
C LYS A 295 34.45 20.31 -25.07
N PRO A 296 33.14 20.20 -25.35
CA PRO A 296 32.38 19.03 -24.96
C PRO A 296 32.97 17.72 -25.54
N ASN A 297 33.07 16.67 -24.74
CA ASN A 297 33.58 15.35 -25.16
C ASN A 297 32.63 14.22 -24.76
N VAL A 298 32.46 13.21 -25.62
CA VAL A 298 31.63 12.04 -25.31
C VAL A 298 32.52 10.92 -24.79
N VAL A 299 32.24 10.47 -23.57
CA VAL A 299 32.86 9.30 -22.95
C VAL A 299 31.93 8.11 -23.10
N LYS A 300 32.45 7.00 -23.60
CA LYS A 300 31.73 5.72 -23.69
C LYS A 300 31.97 4.93 -22.41
N VAL A 301 30.88 4.50 -21.77
CA VAL A 301 30.91 3.66 -20.59
C VAL A 301 30.19 2.35 -20.89
N SER A 302 30.89 1.26 -20.63
CA SER A 302 30.41 -0.09 -20.94
C SER A 302 30.57 -1.04 -19.77
N LEU A 303 29.65 -1.99 -19.67
CA LEU A 303 29.74 -3.08 -18.70
C LEU A 303 30.30 -4.33 -19.38
N ILE A 304 31.30 -4.95 -18.76
CA ILE A 304 31.90 -6.23 -19.17
C ILE A 304 31.42 -7.30 -18.19
N PHE A 305 30.80 -8.34 -18.72
CA PHE A 305 30.38 -9.52 -17.97
C PHE A 305 30.72 -10.76 -18.80
N ASP A 306 31.33 -11.79 -18.20
CA ASP A 306 31.82 -13.00 -18.88
C ASP A 306 32.66 -12.69 -20.15
N ASN A 307 33.61 -11.76 -20.04
CA ASN A 307 34.47 -11.28 -21.13
C ASN A 307 33.72 -10.69 -22.34
N LYS A 308 32.43 -10.33 -22.20
CA LYS A 308 31.62 -9.69 -23.24
C LYS A 308 31.14 -8.31 -22.80
N GLU A 309 31.11 -7.37 -23.75
CA GLU A 309 30.57 -6.02 -23.53
C GLU A 309 29.04 -6.06 -23.67
N VAL A 310 28.31 -5.93 -22.56
CA VAL A 310 26.86 -6.23 -22.47
C VAL A 310 25.97 -5.00 -22.38
N VAL A 311 26.47 -3.88 -21.84
CA VAL A 311 25.75 -2.60 -21.75
C VAL A 311 26.66 -1.49 -22.26
N LYS A 312 26.13 -0.55 -23.05
CA LYS A 312 26.86 0.60 -23.60
C LYS A 312 26.06 1.88 -23.40
N LYS A 313 26.64 2.87 -22.74
CA LYS A 313 26.05 4.20 -22.56
C LYS A 313 27.11 5.28 -22.87
N GLY A 314 26.65 6.47 -23.22
CA GLY A 314 27.49 7.64 -23.46
C GLY A 314 27.24 8.71 -22.41
N ILE A 315 28.31 9.35 -21.93
CA ILE A 315 28.26 10.52 -21.04
C ILE A 315 28.90 11.69 -21.79
N LEU A 316 28.22 12.83 -21.85
CA LEU A 316 28.77 14.05 -22.42
C LEU A 316 29.43 14.89 -21.32
N ILE A 317 30.73 15.12 -21.42
CA ILE A 317 31.49 15.96 -20.48
C ILE A 317 31.56 17.38 -21.01
N TYR A 318 31.23 18.36 -20.15
CA TYR A 318 31.31 19.79 -20.41
C TYR A 318 32.35 20.49 -19.54
#